data_AF-A0A1W2Q6D2-F1
#
_entry.id   AF-A0A1W2Q6D2-F1
#
_cell.length_a   1.000
_cell.length_b   1.000
_cell.length_c   1.000
_cell.angle_alpha   90.00
_cell.angle_beta   90.00
_cell.angle_gamma   90.00
#
_symmetry.space_group_name_H-M   'P 1'
#
loop_
_entity.id
_entity.type
_entity.pdbx_description
1 polymer ?
#
loop_
_entity_poly.entity_id
_entity_poly.type
_entity_poly.pdbx_seq_one_letter_code
_entity_poly.pdbx_strand_id
1 'polypeptide(L)'
;MAFFSTQPPYMNPVIPFTGIIQGGLQNGLQITLQGTVHPFPNRIAVNFQTGFSGNDIAFHFNPRFEEGGYVVCNTKQNGKWGPEERKMQMPFQKGMPFELCFLVQRSEFKVMVNKNFFVQYSHRVPYHLVDTISVSGCLHLSFINFQTPGIPPMAYPTPAYTIPFFTSIPNGFYPSKSINISGVVLPDAKRFHINLRCGGDIAFHLNPRFN
;
A
#
# COMPACT_ATOMS: atom_id res chain seq x y z
N MET A 1 25.35 -11.12 -15.78
CA MET A 1 25.15 -10.03 -14.80
C MET A 1 23.65 -9.87 -14.59
N ALA A 2 23.14 -10.14 -13.40
CA ALA A 2 21.72 -9.95 -13.09
C ALA A 2 21.51 -8.47 -12.75
N PHE A 3 20.65 -7.78 -13.49
CA PHE A 3 20.24 -6.42 -13.15
C PHE A 3 19.40 -6.49 -11.87
N PHE A 4 19.90 -5.92 -10.77
CA PHE A 4 19.11 -5.72 -9.55
C PHE A 4 18.12 -4.58 -9.81
N SER A 5 17.01 -4.85 -10.50
CA SER A 5 15.92 -3.88 -10.63
C SER A 5 15.08 -3.89 -9.36
N THR A 6 14.77 -2.72 -8.82
CA THR A 6 13.74 -2.57 -7.79
C THR A 6 12.39 -3.01 -8.33
N GLN A 7 11.63 -3.77 -7.55
CA GLN A 7 10.28 -4.19 -7.90
C GLN A 7 9.39 -2.96 -8.18
N PRO A 8 8.61 -2.93 -9.28
CA PRO A 8 7.63 -1.89 -9.54
C PRO A 8 6.57 -1.83 -8.42
N PRO A 9 6.09 -0.63 -8.05
CA PRO A 9 5.10 -0.48 -7.01
C PRO A 9 3.75 -1.05 -7.47
N TYR A 10 2.96 -1.51 -6.51
CA TYR A 10 1.54 -1.75 -6.73
C TYR A 10 0.80 -0.42 -6.65
N MET A 11 0.20 0.03 -7.75
CA MET A 11 -0.55 1.29 -7.82
C MET A 11 -2.05 1.04 -7.66
N ASN A 12 -2.69 1.79 -6.76
CA ASN A 12 -4.11 1.72 -6.44
C ASN A 12 -4.65 0.28 -6.25
N PRO A 13 -4.01 -0.58 -5.43
CA PRO A 13 -4.47 -1.95 -5.26
C PRO A 13 -5.85 -2.00 -4.59
N VAL A 14 -6.73 -2.85 -5.11
CA VAL A 14 -8.06 -3.12 -4.56
C VAL A 14 -7.92 -3.99 -3.29
N ILE A 15 -8.68 -3.67 -2.24
CA ILE A 15 -8.69 -4.40 -0.97
C ILE A 15 -9.85 -5.42 -0.96
N PRO A 16 -9.62 -6.70 -0.58
CA PRO A 16 -8.35 -7.27 -0.12
C PRO A 16 -7.31 -7.42 -1.24
N PHE A 17 -6.07 -7.09 -0.92
CA PHE A 17 -4.93 -7.19 -1.82
C PHE A 17 -3.99 -8.33 -1.40
N THR A 18 -3.41 -9.04 -2.36
CA THR A 18 -2.26 -9.93 -2.13
C THR A 18 -1.32 -9.84 -3.32
N GLY A 19 -0.03 -9.68 -3.05
CA GLY A 19 0.99 -9.48 -4.09
C GLY A 19 2.34 -10.06 -3.68
N ILE A 20 3.14 -10.39 -4.69
CA ILE A 20 4.48 -10.95 -4.53
C ILE A 20 5.46 -9.85 -4.12
N ILE A 21 6.42 -10.21 -3.27
CA ILE A 21 7.64 -9.47 -2.99
C ILE A 21 8.76 -10.13 -3.80
N GLN A 22 9.18 -9.49 -4.89
CA GLN A 22 10.18 -10.06 -5.81
C GLN A 22 11.52 -10.21 -5.09
N GLY A 23 12.04 -11.44 -5.06
CA GLY A 23 13.26 -11.78 -4.31
C GLY A 23 13.03 -11.95 -2.80
N GLY A 24 11.80 -11.90 -2.32
CA GLY A 24 11.43 -12.03 -0.92
C GLY A 24 11.92 -10.87 -0.04
N LEU A 25 11.75 -11.00 1.27
CA LEU A 25 12.30 -10.01 2.19
C LEU A 25 13.83 -10.09 2.27
N GLN A 26 14.47 -8.93 2.19
CA GLN A 26 15.92 -8.78 2.29
C GLN A 26 16.27 -7.83 3.44
N ASN A 27 17.43 -8.02 4.07
CA ASN A 27 17.88 -7.09 5.11
C ASN A 27 18.03 -5.68 4.52
N GLY A 28 17.34 -4.73 5.15
CA GLY A 28 17.25 -3.32 4.80
C GLY A 28 16.14 -2.99 3.77
N LEU A 29 15.42 -3.98 3.24
CA LEU A 29 14.27 -3.72 2.37
C LEU A 29 13.24 -2.87 3.10
N GLN A 30 12.84 -1.77 2.46
CA GLN A 30 11.79 -0.88 2.94
C GLN A 30 10.52 -1.09 2.11
N ILE A 31 9.41 -1.39 2.76
CA ILE A 31 8.09 -1.52 2.14
C ILE A 31 7.21 -0.41 2.67
N THR A 32 6.76 0.48 1.78
CA THR A 32 5.95 1.65 2.13
C THR A 32 4.56 1.53 1.52
N LEU A 33 3.54 1.62 2.36
CA LEU A 33 2.14 1.67 1.99
C LEU A 33 1.65 3.10 2.21
N GLN A 34 1.06 3.70 1.18
CA GLN A 34 0.31 4.95 1.32
C GLN A 34 -1.17 4.68 1.06
N GLY A 35 -2.03 5.22 1.91
CA GLY A 35 -3.46 5.01 1.81
C GLY A 35 -4.27 5.90 2.71
N THR A 36 -5.57 5.62 2.81
CA THR A 36 -6.52 6.34 3.66
C THR A 36 -7.33 5.35 4.47
N VAL A 37 -7.42 5.57 5.78
CA VAL A 37 -8.27 4.76 6.65
C VAL A 37 -9.73 5.14 6.39
N HIS A 38 -10.65 4.18 6.36
CA HIS A 38 -12.06 4.49 6.21
C HIS A 38 -12.59 5.33 7.40
N PRO A 39 -13.69 6.10 7.25
CA PRO A 39 -14.27 6.88 8.35
C PRO A 39 -14.79 6.04 9.53
N PHE A 40 -15.24 4.81 9.27
CA PHE A 40 -15.78 3.89 10.27
C PHE A 40 -15.05 2.54 10.22
N PRO A 41 -13.74 2.50 10.55
CA PRO A 41 -12.96 1.28 10.43
C PRO A 41 -13.22 0.35 11.62
N ASN A 42 -13.19 -0.97 11.38
CA ASN A 42 -13.13 -1.96 12.45
C ASN A 42 -11.68 -2.41 12.69
N ARG A 43 -10.99 -2.86 11.65
CA ARG A 43 -9.62 -3.35 11.67
C ARG A 43 -8.95 -3.17 10.31
N ILE A 44 -7.63 -3.11 10.33
CA ILE A 44 -6.75 -3.20 9.16
C ILE A 44 -5.79 -4.36 9.43
N ALA A 45 -5.37 -5.10 8.41
CA ALA A 45 -4.31 -6.09 8.54
C ALA A 45 -3.33 -5.96 7.38
N VAL A 46 -2.03 -5.92 7.71
CA VAL A 46 -0.94 -6.10 6.77
C VAL A 46 -0.18 -7.34 7.19
N ASN A 47 -0.07 -8.32 6.29
CA ASN A 47 0.61 -9.57 6.56
C ASN A 47 1.81 -9.74 5.64
N PHE A 48 2.94 -10.11 6.22
CA PHE A 48 4.10 -10.66 5.53
C PHE A 48 4.05 -12.18 5.68
N GLN A 49 3.79 -12.89 4.58
CA GLN A 49 3.43 -14.31 4.59
C GLN A 49 4.20 -15.12 3.54
N THR A 50 4.18 -16.44 3.69
CA THR A 50 4.75 -17.39 2.73
C THR A 50 3.62 -17.91 1.83
N GLY A 51 3.68 -17.55 0.54
CA GLY A 51 2.64 -17.83 -0.44
C GLY A 51 1.27 -17.21 -0.12
N PHE A 52 0.22 -17.79 -0.69
CA PHE A 52 -1.13 -17.20 -0.70
C PHE A 52 -2.11 -17.85 0.29
N SER A 53 -1.68 -18.87 1.05
CA SER A 53 -2.57 -19.66 1.91
C SER A 53 -3.05 -18.90 3.15
N GLY A 54 -2.28 -17.91 3.63
CA GLY A 54 -2.55 -17.22 4.91
C GLY A 54 -2.38 -18.11 6.14
N ASN A 55 -1.74 -19.28 6.00
CA ASN A 55 -1.45 -20.19 7.13
C ASN A 55 -0.13 -19.86 7.82
N ASP A 56 0.81 -19.26 7.09
CA ASP A 56 2.15 -18.93 7.55
C ASP A 56 2.39 -17.44 7.35
N ILE A 57 2.22 -16.68 8.43
CA ILE A 57 2.35 -15.23 8.47
C ILE A 57 3.52 -14.91 9.41
N ALA A 58 4.65 -14.50 8.84
CA ALA A 58 5.85 -14.13 9.60
C ALA A 58 5.64 -12.86 10.43
N PHE A 59 4.84 -11.92 9.91
CA PHE A 59 4.47 -10.72 10.64
C PHE A 59 3.07 -10.27 10.26
N HIS A 60 2.17 -10.33 11.24
CA HIS A 60 0.81 -9.80 11.19
C HIS A 60 0.77 -8.46 11.92
N PHE A 61 0.57 -7.37 11.19
CA PHE A 61 0.37 -6.03 11.76
C PHE A 61 -1.11 -5.66 11.66
N ASN A 62 -1.79 -5.55 12.81
CA ASN A 62 -3.24 -5.46 12.86
C ASN A 62 -3.76 -4.34 13.76
N PRO A 63 -3.89 -3.11 13.24
CA PRO A 63 -4.63 -2.04 13.89
C PRO A 63 -6.10 -2.41 14.06
N ARG A 64 -6.61 -2.28 15.29
CA ARG A 64 -8.01 -2.50 15.67
C ARG A 64 -8.56 -1.22 16.28
N PHE A 65 -9.70 -0.75 15.79
CA PHE A 65 -10.29 0.54 16.15
C PHE A 65 -11.40 0.42 17.21
N GLU A 66 -11.39 -0.69 17.95
CA GLU A 66 -12.26 -0.98 19.09
C GLU A 66 -11.57 -0.58 20.41
N GLU A 67 -12.36 -0.40 21.48
CA GLU A 67 -11.85 -0.19 22.86
C GLU A 67 -10.78 0.91 23.01
N GLY A 68 -10.97 2.05 22.35
CA GLY A 68 -10.00 3.16 22.38
C GLY A 68 -8.84 3.02 21.38
N GLY A 69 -8.72 1.87 20.71
CA GLY A 69 -7.80 1.62 19.62
C GLY A 69 -6.46 1.06 20.07
N TYR A 70 -6.04 -0.03 19.44
CA TYR A 70 -4.76 -0.68 19.69
C TYR A 70 -4.25 -1.40 18.44
N VAL A 71 -2.99 -1.80 18.44
CA VAL A 71 -2.38 -2.58 17.36
C VAL A 71 -1.90 -3.92 17.90
N VAL A 72 -2.31 -5.00 17.24
CA VAL A 72 -1.81 -6.35 17.51
C VAL A 72 -0.72 -6.71 16.51
N CYS A 73 0.37 -7.24 17.02
CA CYS A 73 1.46 -7.84 16.26
C CYS A 73 1.55 -9.33 16.59
N ASN A 74 1.60 -10.20 15.60
CA ASN A 74 1.73 -11.64 15.84
C ASN A 74 2.38 -12.38 14.65
N THR A 75 2.68 -13.66 14.86
CA THR A 75 3.15 -14.62 13.87
C THR A 75 2.14 -15.78 13.84
N LYS A 76 1.86 -16.29 12.64
CA LYS A 76 1.04 -17.49 12.41
C LYS A 76 1.91 -18.55 11.75
N GLN A 77 1.92 -19.78 12.28
CA GLN A 77 2.65 -20.90 11.67
C GLN A 77 1.73 -22.11 11.61
N ASN A 78 1.68 -22.78 10.45
CA ASN A 78 0.83 -23.94 10.22
C ASN A 78 -0.64 -23.69 10.64
N GLY A 79 -1.15 -22.49 10.34
CA GLY A 79 -2.53 -22.12 10.67
C GLY A 79 -2.75 -21.64 12.12
N LYS A 80 -1.74 -21.70 13.00
CA LYS A 80 -1.87 -21.39 14.43
C LYS A 80 -1.19 -20.07 14.79
N TRP A 81 -1.89 -19.22 15.54
CA TRP A 81 -1.34 -17.98 16.06
C TRP A 81 -0.40 -18.23 17.25
N GLY A 82 0.70 -17.48 17.31
CA GLY A 82 1.58 -17.42 18.47
C GLY A 82 1.11 -16.42 19.54
N PRO A 83 1.99 -16.06 20.49
CA PRO A 83 1.70 -15.05 21.50
C PRO A 83 1.51 -13.65 20.90
N GLU A 84 0.43 -12.95 21.24
CA GLU A 84 0.20 -11.58 20.76
C GLU A 84 1.14 -10.57 21.43
N GLU A 85 1.65 -9.60 20.65
CA GLU A 85 2.23 -8.37 21.15
C GLU A 85 1.26 -7.22 20.88
N ARG A 86 0.88 -6.47 21.92
CA ARG A 86 -0.10 -5.39 21.81
C ARG A 86 0.54 -4.04 22.07
N LYS A 87 0.26 -3.06 21.21
CA LYS A 87 0.50 -1.65 21.46
C LYS A 87 -0.82 -0.93 21.66
N MET A 88 -1.04 -0.42 22.87
CA MET A 88 -2.26 0.30 23.27
C MET A 88 -2.32 1.74 22.73
N GLN A 89 -1.50 2.04 21.73
CA GLN A 89 -1.50 3.32 21.02
C GLN A 89 -2.04 3.06 19.61
N MET A 90 -2.95 3.93 19.15
CA MET A 90 -3.47 3.91 17.79
C MET A 90 -2.73 4.96 16.95
N PRO A 91 -1.84 4.55 16.01
CA PRO A 91 -1.09 5.51 15.20
C PRO A 91 -1.88 5.99 13.97
N PHE A 92 -3.09 5.48 13.75
CA PHE A 92 -3.94 5.82 12.62
C PHE A 92 -5.15 6.64 13.05
N GLN A 93 -5.54 7.59 12.21
CA GLN A 93 -6.75 8.37 12.42
C GLN A 93 -7.84 7.97 11.42
N LYS A 94 -9.08 7.82 11.90
CA LYS A 94 -10.25 7.46 11.08
C LYS A 94 -10.47 8.52 9.99
N GLY A 95 -10.69 8.09 8.75
CA GLY A 95 -10.91 8.99 7.60
C GLY A 95 -9.65 9.70 7.08
N MET A 96 -8.49 9.51 7.71
CA MET A 96 -7.27 10.26 7.36
C MET A 96 -6.30 9.45 6.51
N PRO A 97 -5.50 10.13 5.66
CA PRO A 97 -4.39 9.51 4.98
C PRO A 97 -3.32 9.04 5.95
N PHE A 98 -2.56 8.03 5.55
CA PHE A 98 -1.41 7.50 6.29
C PHE A 98 -0.26 7.14 5.35
N GLU A 99 0.95 7.19 5.89
CA GLU A 99 2.14 6.53 5.36
C GLU A 99 2.58 5.47 6.38
N LEU A 100 2.59 4.20 5.97
CA LEU A 100 3.01 3.07 6.80
C LEU A 100 4.25 2.44 6.17
N CYS A 101 5.34 2.39 6.92
CA CYS A 101 6.60 1.89 6.45
C CYS A 101 7.10 0.73 7.30
N PHE A 102 7.45 -0.37 6.65
CA PHE A 102 8.11 -1.53 7.24
C PHE A 102 9.55 -1.59 6.75
N LEU A 103 10.50 -1.44 7.67
CA LEU A 103 11.92 -1.67 7.41
C LEU A 103 12.29 -3.05 7.92
N VAL A 104 12.72 -3.93 7.02
CA VAL A 104 13.27 -5.24 7.38
C VAL A 104 14.69 -5.05 7.87
N GLN A 105 15.00 -5.51 9.07
CA GLN A 105 16.37 -5.62 9.58
C GLN A 105 16.72 -7.08 9.86
N ARG A 106 17.99 -7.36 10.18
CA ARG A 106 18.47 -8.75 10.41
C ARG A 106 17.68 -9.49 11.49
N SER A 107 17.25 -8.80 12.55
CA SER A 107 16.61 -9.40 13.72
C SER A 107 15.14 -9.01 13.90
N GLU A 108 14.66 -7.99 13.19
CA GLU A 108 13.34 -7.42 13.43
C GLU A 108 12.76 -6.69 12.21
N PHE A 109 11.46 -6.44 12.25
CA PHE A 109 10.83 -5.36 11.50
C PHE A 109 10.82 -4.09 12.35
N LYS A 110 11.15 -2.95 11.74
CA LYS A 110 10.85 -1.62 12.29
C LYS A 110 9.68 -1.02 11.55
N VAL A 111 8.68 -0.57 12.29
CA VAL A 111 7.46 0.01 11.75
C VAL A 111 7.41 1.49 12.07
N MET A 112 7.21 2.30 11.03
CA MET A 112 6.98 3.73 11.15
C MET A 112 5.59 4.06 10.59
N VAL A 113 4.88 4.95 11.25
CA VAL A 113 3.60 5.50 10.78
C VAL A 113 3.72 7.01 10.73
N ASN A 114 3.43 7.59 9.57
CA ASN A 114 3.58 9.02 9.30
C ASN A 114 4.98 9.53 9.71
N LYS A 115 6.03 8.79 9.30
CA LYS A 115 7.45 9.07 9.58
C LYS A 115 7.87 8.97 11.05
N ASN A 116 6.94 8.68 11.97
CA ASN A 116 7.24 8.46 13.37
C ASN A 116 7.44 6.97 13.64
N PHE A 117 8.47 6.63 14.41
CA PHE A 117 8.64 5.27 14.89
C PHE A 117 7.43 4.83 15.73
N PHE A 118 6.92 3.63 15.48
CA PHE A 118 5.76 3.09 16.18
C PHE A 118 6.06 1.81 16.94
N VAL A 119 6.56 0.77 16.26
CA VAL A 119 6.84 -0.53 16.88
C VAL A 119 8.02 -1.21 16.21
N GLN A 120 8.77 -1.99 16.99
CA GLN A 120 9.69 -3.01 16.48
C GLN A 120 9.11 -4.39 16.77
N TYR A 121 9.26 -5.32 15.84
CA TYR A 121 8.77 -6.69 15.98
C TYR A 121 9.88 -7.67 15.63
N SER A 122 10.38 -8.41 16.63
CA SER A 122 11.44 -9.38 16.44
C SER A 122 10.98 -10.53 15.54
N HIS A 123 11.83 -10.96 14.62
CA HIS A 123 11.53 -12.09 13.74
C HIS A 123 11.35 -13.36 14.56
N ARG A 124 10.16 -13.97 14.49
CA ARG A 124 9.89 -15.28 15.13
C ARG A 124 10.08 -16.46 14.17
N VAL A 125 10.11 -16.15 12.87
CA VAL A 125 10.43 -17.08 11.78
C VAL A 125 11.47 -16.44 10.88
N PRO A 126 12.23 -17.22 10.10
CA PRO A 126 13.20 -16.65 9.18
C PRO A 126 12.53 -15.78 8.11
N TYR A 127 12.85 -14.49 8.08
CA TYR A 127 12.20 -13.52 7.18
C TYR A 127 12.42 -13.85 5.69
N HIS A 128 13.47 -14.58 5.34
CA HIS A 128 13.76 -15.00 3.97
C HIS A 128 12.72 -15.96 3.36
N LEU A 129 11.86 -16.55 4.20
CA LEU A 129 10.74 -17.39 3.74
C LEU A 129 9.53 -16.57 3.27
N VAL A 130 9.53 -15.25 3.54
CA VAL A 130 8.44 -14.37 3.15
C VAL A 130 8.66 -13.92 1.70
N ASP A 131 7.67 -14.21 0.87
CA ASP A 131 7.63 -13.85 -0.54
C ASP A 131 6.34 -13.07 -0.92
N THR A 132 5.44 -12.86 0.03
CA THR A 132 4.10 -12.35 -0.24
C THR A 132 3.69 -11.31 0.81
N ILE A 133 3.11 -10.20 0.36
CA ILE A 133 2.41 -9.23 1.18
C ILE A 133 0.91 -9.34 0.93
N SER A 134 0.10 -9.36 1.99
CA SER A 134 -1.35 -9.21 1.89
C SER A 134 -1.85 -8.04 2.73
N VAL A 135 -2.89 -7.35 2.25
CA VAL A 135 -3.51 -6.22 2.93
C VAL A 135 -5.02 -6.38 2.91
N SER A 136 -5.66 -6.25 4.06
CA SER A 136 -7.12 -6.36 4.20
C SER A 136 -7.67 -5.41 5.26
N GLY A 137 -9.00 -5.26 5.30
CA GLY A 137 -9.70 -4.44 6.28
C GLY A 137 -10.20 -3.10 5.73
N CYS A 138 -10.45 -2.15 6.63
CA CYS A 138 -11.14 -0.89 6.33
C CYS A 138 -10.20 0.25 5.90
N LEU A 139 -9.61 0.11 4.71
CA LEU A 139 -8.71 1.10 4.12
C LEU A 139 -8.80 1.14 2.59
N HIS A 140 -8.39 2.26 2.03
CA HIS A 140 -8.00 2.40 0.63
C HIS A 140 -6.48 2.51 0.53
N LEU A 141 -5.86 1.95 -0.51
CA LEU A 141 -4.43 2.08 -0.78
C LEU A 141 -4.18 2.84 -2.08
N SER A 142 -3.32 3.85 -2.00
CA SER A 142 -2.80 4.58 -3.16
C SER A 142 -1.65 3.81 -3.80
N PHE A 143 -0.72 3.30 -2.99
CA PHE A 143 0.35 2.42 -3.49
C PHE A 143 0.98 1.53 -2.41
N ILE A 144 1.71 0.51 -2.87
CA ILE A 144 2.71 -0.24 -2.10
C ILE A 144 4.04 -0.15 -2.87
N ASN A 145 5.06 0.45 -2.27
CA ASN A 145 6.37 0.65 -2.87
C ASN A 145 7.44 -0.18 -2.15
N PHE A 146 8.45 -0.62 -2.90
CA PHE A 146 9.56 -1.45 -2.42
C PHE A 146 10.87 -0.73 -2.71
N GLN A 147 11.67 -0.47 -1.68
CA GLN A 147 12.97 0.19 -1.80
C GLN A 147 14.07 -0.67 -1.19
N THR A 148 14.97 -1.14 -2.03
CA THR A 148 16.13 -1.95 -1.65
C THR A 148 17.26 -1.05 -1.15
N PRO A 149 18.02 -1.44 -0.11
CA PRO A 149 19.20 -0.71 0.34
C PRO A 149 20.22 -0.49 -0.75
N GLY A 150 20.81 0.70 -0.81
CA GLY A 150 21.90 1.01 -1.73
C GLY A 150 21.48 1.15 -3.20
N ILE A 151 20.23 0.84 -3.54
CA ILE A 151 19.65 1.20 -4.82
C ILE A 151 18.92 2.52 -4.60
N PRO A 152 19.32 3.64 -5.23
CA PRO A 152 18.54 4.86 -5.16
C PRO A 152 17.12 4.51 -5.61
N PRO A 153 16.07 5.11 -5.00
CA PRO A 153 14.71 4.87 -5.46
C PRO A 153 14.74 5.09 -6.96
N MET A 154 14.40 4.05 -7.73
CA MET A 154 14.19 4.25 -9.16
C MET A 154 13.18 5.38 -9.20
N ALA A 155 13.59 6.51 -9.76
CA ALA A 155 12.63 7.40 -10.34
C ALA A 155 12.00 6.54 -11.41
N TYR A 156 10.91 5.82 -11.07
CA TYR A 156 9.83 5.68 -12.00
C TYR A 156 9.67 7.11 -12.48
N PRO A 157 10.02 7.43 -13.74
CA PRO A 157 9.76 8.76 -14.21
C PRO A 157 8.28 8.91 -13.93
N THR A 158 7.90 9.72 -12.93
CA THR A 158 6.59 10.32 -12.91
C THR A 158 6.62 11.06 -14.22
N PRO A 159 5.98 10.54 -15.28
CA PRO A 159 6.01 11.26 -16.53
C PRO A 159 5.50 12.63 -16.14
N ALA A 160 6.26 13.67 -16.46
CA ALA A 160 5.79 15.02 -16.22
C ALA A 160 4.55 15.17 -17.10
N TYR A 161 3.37 14.91 -16.51
CA TYR A 161 2.11 14.97 -17.20
C TYR A 161 1.81 16.44 -17.36
N THR A 162 2.12 16.97 -18.53
CA THR A 162 1.74 18.32 -18.90
C THR A 162 0.21 18.38 -18.97
N ILE A 163 -0.36 19.41 -18.35
CA ILE A 163 -1.79 19.69 -18.45
C ILE A 163 -1.97 20.71 -19.59
N PRO A 164 -2.90 20.47 -20.54
CA PRO A 164 -3.82 19.33 -20.62
C PRO A 164 -3.15 18.01 -21.02
N PHE A 165 -3.50 16.93 -20.31
CA PHE A 165 -2.97 15.59 -20.56
C PHE A 165 -3.91 14.79 -21.48
N PHE A 166 -3.33 14.11 -22.48
CA PHE A 166 -4.06 13.24 -23.39
C PHE A 166 -3.33 11.91 -23.52
N THR A 167 -4.10 10.81 -23.48
CA THR A 167 -3.57 9.48 -23.77
C THR A 167 -4.66 8.60 -24.38
N SER A 168 -4.22 7.60 -25.14
CA SER A 168 -5.11 6.54 -25.63
C SER A 168 -5.39 5.54 -24.52
N ILE A 169 -6.59 4.94 -24.53
CA ILE A 169 -6.92 3.81 -23.66
C ILE A 169 -6.68 2.55 -24.49
N PRO A 170 -5.62 1.77 -24.22
CA PRO A 170 -5.31 0.58 -25.01
C PRO A 170 -6.50 -0.38 -24.99
N ASN A 171 -6.92 -0.84 -26.18
CA ASN A 171 -8.09 -1.72 -26.38
C ASN A 171 -9.45 -1.12 -25.97
N GLY A 172 -9.55 0.21 -25.79
CA GLY A 172 -10.82 0.87 -25.46
C GLY A 172 -11.41 0.45 -24.11
N PHE A 173 -12.72 0.63 -23.93
CA PHE A 173 -13.45 0.18 -22.74
C PHE A 173 -14.12 -1.17 -22.95
N TYR A 174 -14.24 -1.93 -21.87
CA TYR A 174 -15.03 -3.16 -21.77
C TYR A 174 -15.61 -3.27 -20.34
N PRO A 175 -16.68 -4.05 -20.12
CA PRO A 175 -17.23 -4.26 -18.79
C PRO A 175 -16.14 -4.67 -17.79
N SER A 176 -16.16 -4.08 -16.60
CA SER A 176 -15.14 -4.26 -15.54
C SER A 176 -13.79 -3.55 -15.77
N LYS A 177 -13.58 -2.83 -16.87
CA LYS A 177 -12.37 -2.00 -17.01
C LYS A 177 -12.43 -0.77 -16.09
N SER A 178 -11.36 -0.54 -15.34
CA SER A 178 -11.19 0.63 -14.47
C SER A 178 -10.15 1.60 -15.03
N ILE A 179 -10.37 2.89 -14.79
CA ILE A 179 -9.39 3.95 -14.99
C ILE A 179 -9.18 4.64 -13.65
N ASN A 180 -7.93 4.63 -13.17
CA ASN A 180 -7.53 5.31 -11.95
C ASN A 180 -6.72 6.56 -12.32
N ILE A 181 -7.14 7.72 -11.82
CA ILE A 181 -6.46 9.00 -12.02
C ILE A 181 -6.14 9.56 -10.64
N SER A 182 -4.87 9.83 -10.39
CA SER A 182 -4.36 10.40 -9.14
C SER A 182 -3.69 11.74 -9.43
N GLY A 183 -3.94 12.73 -8.59
CA GLY A 183 -3.38 14.08 -8.76
C GLY A 183 -3.68 14.98 -7.57
N VAL A 184 -3.19 16.22 -7.64
CA VAL A 184 -3.41 17.25 -6.62
C VAL A 184 -4.28 18.36 -7.22
N VAL A 185 -5.34 18.75 -6.52
CA VAL A 185 -6.11 19.96 -6.85
C VAL A 185 -5.32 21.17 -6.37
N LEU A 186 -5.05 22.12 -7.26
CA LEU A 186 -4.30 23.33 -6.91
C LEU A 186 -5.10 24.20 -5.91
N PRO A 187 -4.44 24.88 -4.95
CA PRO A 187 -5.12 25.69 -3.93
C PRO A 187 -6.10 26.73 -4.48
N ASP A 188 -5.83 27.28 -5.67
CA ASP A 188 -6.60 28.31 -6.37
C ASP A 188 -7.41 27.76 -7.55
N ALA A 189 -7.54 26.43 -7.66
CA ALA A 189 -8.27 25.81 -8.75
C ALA A 189 -9.75 26.18 -8.72
N LYS A 190 -10.26 26.70 -9.84
CA LYS A 190 -11.71 26.94 -10.03
C LYS A 190 -12.44 25.68 -10.48
N ARG A 191 -11.80 24.86 -11.31
CA ARG A 191 -12.37 23.63 -11.87
C ARG A 191 -11.27 22.76 -12.50
N PHE A 192 -11.57 21.49 -12.68
CA PHE A 192 -10.84 20.62 -13.62
C PHE A 192 -11.83 19.74 -14.37
N HIS A 193 -11.39 19.06 -15.43
CA HIS A 193 -12.25 18.08 -16.09
C HIS A 193 -11.49 16.85 -16.57
N ILE A 194 -12.21 15.74 -16.67
CA ILE A 194 -11.76 14.46 -17.19
C ILE A 194 -12.76 14.03 -18.26
N ASN A 195 -12.26 13.77 -19.47
CA ASN A 195 -13.06 13.32 -20.60
C ASN A 195 -12.67 11.89 -20.98
N LEU A 196 -13.66 11.03 -21.19
CA LEU A 196 -13.49 9.79 -21.95
C LEU A 196 -14.08 10.03 -23.33
N ARG A 197 -13.24 9.89 -24.36
CA ARG A 197 -13.58 10.23 -25.74
C ARG A 197 -13.67 8.99 -26.62
N CYS A 198 -14.55 9.05 -27.61
CA CYS A 198 -14.65 8.07 -28.69
C CYS A 198 -14.53 8.82 -30.02
N GLY A 199 -13.34 8.82 -30.63
CA GLY A 199 -13.06 9.67 -31.78
C GLY A 199 -13.23 11.16 -31.44
N GLY A 200 -14.11 11.85 -32.19
CA GLY A 200 -14.41 13.27 -31.96
C GLY A 200 -15.27 13.52 -30.71
N ASP A 201 -16.08 12.55 -30.31
CA ASP A 201 -17.13 12.71 -29.31
C ASP A 201 -16.62 12.53 -27.87
N ILE A 202 -17.35 13.09 -26.91
CA ILE A 202 -17.14 12.89 -25.47
C ILE A 202 -18.20 11.91 -24.97
N ALA A 203 -17.78 10.68 -24.69
CA ALA A 203 -18.65 9.65 -24.14
C ALA A 203 -18.95 9.88 -22.66
N PHE A 204 -18.00 10.45 -21.91
CA PHE A 204 -18.17 10.79 -20.50
C PHE A 204 -17.40 12.06 -20.16
N HIS A 205 -18.04 12.97 -19.43
CA HIS A 205 -17.48 14.23 -18.99
C HIS A 205 -17.65 14.38 -17.47
N LEU A 206 -16.54 14.41 -16.75
CA LEU A 206 -16.49 14.74 -15.32
C LEU A 206 -15.89 16.14 -15.18
N ASN A 207 -16.60 17.09 -14.57
CA ASN A 207 -16.11 18.46 -14.42
C ASN A 207 -16.39 19.04 -13.02
N PRO A 208 -15.57 18.72 -12.01
CA PRO A 208 -15.66 19.34 -10.70
C PRO A 208 -15.37 20.84 -10.78
N ARG A 209 -16.19 21.62 -10.07
CA ARG A 209 -16.13 23.09 -9.99
C ARG A 209 -16.12 23.48 -8.51
N PHE A 210 -15.20 24.36 -8.15
CA PHE A 210 -14.96 24.82 -6.77
C PHE A 210 -15.29 26.30 -6.59
N ASN A 211 -15.73 26.95 -7.67
CA ASN A 211 -15.98 28.38 -7.80
C ASN A 211 -17.45 28.76 -7.66
#